data_AF-A0A1Q9DQK5-F1
#
_entry.id   AF-A0A1Q9DQK5-F1
#
_cell.length_a   1.000
_cell.length_b   1.000
_cell.length_c   1.000
_cell.angle_alpha   90.00
_cell.angle_beta   90.00
_cell.angle_gamma   90.00
#
_symmetry.space_group_name_H-M   'P 1'
#
loop_
_entity.id
_entity.type
_entity.pdbx_description
1 polymer ?
#
loop_
_entity_poly.entity_id
_entity_poly.type
_entity_poly.pdbx_seq_one_letter_code
_entity_poly.pdbx_strand_id
1 'polypeptide(L)'
;MGRMYGRGKGIASSAIPYKRTPPTWLKMKPEDVCDHICKLAKKGLTPSQIGVTLRDSFGVPQVKNVTGNHILRILKTNGLAPTLPEDLYYLIKKAVSIRKHLDKNRKDKDAKFRLILVESRIHRLARYYKRVKSLPATWKYVSATASALAIDQLDITVARSEFLLPFLHIAERADGATLAAYQPGVSQLFTPCPGTDVLSDFTA
;
A
#
# COMPACT_ATOMS: atom_id res chain seq x y z
N MET A 1 12.71 15.12 17.59
CA MET A 1 13.35 13.85 17.15
C MET A 1 14.86 14.03 16.93
N GLY A 2 15.68 13.84 17.98
CA GLY A 2 17.12 13.55 17.85
C GLY A 2 17.54 12.52 18.92
N ARG A 3 18.48 11.58 18.71
CA ARG A 3 19.01 11.01 17.46
C ARG A 3 19.60 9.61 17.71
N MET A 4 19.30 8.65 16.85
CA MET A 4 19.90 7.31 16.85
C MET A 4 21.32 7.28 16.24
N TYR A 5 21.62 8.22 15.33
CA TYR A 5 22.88 8.27 14.57
C TYR A 5 23.49 9.68 14.55
N GLY A 6 23.29 10.49 15.58
CA GLY A 6 24.09 11.70 15.72
C GLY A 6 23.84 12.43 17.01
N ARG A 7 24.38 13.63 17.13
CA ARG A 7 24.69 14.24 18.43
C ARG A 7 23.60 15.18 18.97
N GLY A 8 22.48 15.33 18.25
CA GLY A 8 21.39 16.23 18.65
C GLY A 8 20.61 15.71 19.85
N LYS A 9 20.35 16.57 20.84
CA LYS A 9 19.64 16.26 22.11
C LYS A 9 18.19 16.79 22.15
N GLY A 10 17.55 16.96 20.99
CA GLY A 10 16.22 17.58 20.91
C GLY A 10 15.09 16.68 21.45
N ILE A 11 14.34 17.18 22.44
CA ILE A 11 13.27 16.46 23.18
C ILE A 11 11.84 16.70 22.65
N ALA A 12 11.68 17.40 21.52
CA ALA A 12 10.35 17.71 20.99
C ALA A 12 9.59 16.44 20.52
N SER A 13 8.41 16.24 21.12
CA SER A 13 7.43 15.19 20.81
C SER A 13 6.01 15.64 21.18
N SER A 14 4.98 15.04 20.56
CA SER A 14 3.59 15.29 20.95
C SER A 14 3.29 14.76 22.36
N ALA A 15 2.67 15.59 23.21
CA ALA A 15 2.15 15.18 24.51
C ALA A 15 0.67 14.77 24.38
N ILE A 16 0.36 13.50 24.62
CA ILE A 16 -1.01 12.98 24.54
C ILE A 16 -1.77 13.40 25.81
N PRO A 17 -3.03 13.90 25.70
CA PRO A 17 -3.85 14.20 26.87
C PRO A 17 -4.03 12.98 27.79
N TYR A 18 -4.12 13.23 29.09
CA TYR A 18 -4.34 12.17 30.08
C TYR A 18 -5.68 11.46 29.86
N LYS A 19 -6.76 12.24 29.65
CA LYS A 19 -8.12 11.73 29.42
C LYS A 19 -8.18 10.97 28.09
N ARG A 20 -8.53 9.68 28.18
CA ARG A 20 -8.65 8.76 27.02
C ARG A 20 -10.06 8.64 26.46
N THR A 21 -11.06 9.23 27.11
CA THR A 21 -12.42 9.25 26.59
C THR A 21 -12.56 10.29 25.47
N PRO A 22 -13.40 10.03 24.46
CA PRO A 22 -13.65 11.00 23.40
C PRO A 22 -14.30 12.26 23.99
N PRO A 23 -14.00 13.44 23.43
CA PRO A 23 -14.59 14.69 23.91
C PRO A 23 -16.07 14.78 23.55
N THR A 24 -16.87 15.41 24.40
CA THR A 24 -18.34 15.48 24.27
C THR A 24 -18.83 16.26 23.04
N TRP A 25 -17.99 17.15 22.52
CA TRP A 25 -18.25 17.93 21.30
C TRP A 25 -18.04 17.12 20.02
N LEU A 26 -17.33 15.99 20.08
CA LEU A 26 -17.16 15.11 18.93
C LEU A 26 -18.44 14.28 18.76
N LYS A 27 -19.25 14.62 17.77
CA LYS A 27 -20.51 13.92 17.46
C LYS A 27 -20.37 12.77 16.46
N MET A 28 -19.16 12.54 15.94
CA MET A 28 -18.90 11.48 14.98
C MET A 28 -18.99 10.11 15.63
N LYS A 29 -19.69 9.17 14.96
CA LYS A 29 -19.73 7.77 15.39
C LYS A 29 -18.41 7.07 15.02
N PRO A 30 -18.05 5.97 15.71
CA PRO A 30 -16.86 5.19 15.37
C PRO A 30 -16.93 4.58 13.96
N GLU A 31 -18.14 4.32 13.45
CA GLU A 31 -18.40 3.82 12.09
C GLU A 31 -18.02 4.87 11.03
N ASP A 32 -18.49 6.10 11.20
CA ASP A 32 -18.17 7.22 10.29
C ASP A 32 -16.65 7.43 10.18
N VAL A 33 -15.94 7.34 11.32
CA VAL A 33 -14.48 7.48 11.36
C VAL A 33 -13.80 6.36 10.56
N CYS A 34 -14.30 5.12 10.63
CA CYS A 34 -13.78 4.01 9.82
C CYS A 34 -13.99 4.27 8.33
N ASP A 35 -15.16 4.77 7.94
CA ASP A 35 -15.47 5.10 6.55
C ASP A 35 -14.57 6.20 6.01
N HIS A 36 -14.31 7.24 6.80
CA HIS A 36 -13.38 8.29 6.41
C HIS A 36 -11.95 7.76 6.24
N ILE A 37 -11.49 6.88 7.14
CA ILE A 37 -10.18 6.22 7.01
C ILE A 37 -10.10 5.42 5.71
N CYS A 38 -11.13 4.61 5.40
CA CYS A 38 -11.18 3.81 4.18
C CYS A 38 -11.21 4.69 2.92
N LYS A 39 -11.98 5.79 2.92
CA LYS A 39 -12.02 6.76 1.82
C LYS A 39 -10.66 7.42 1.58
N LEU A 40 -9.97 7.82 2.64
CA LEU A 40 -8.64 8.44 2.56
C LEU A 40 -7.56 7.44 2.13
N ALA A 41 -7.66 6.19 2.58
CA ALA A 41 -6.76 5.12 2.15
C ALA A 41 -6.92 4.79 0.66
N LYS A 42 -8.15 4.79 0.13
CA LYS A 42 -8.42 4.64 -1.31
C LYS A 42 -7.84 5.78 -2.16
N LYS A 43 -7.61 6.96 -1.56
CA LYS A 43 -6.89 8.07 -2.22
C LYS A 43 -5.36 7.88 -2.22
N GLY A 44 -4.84 6.82 -1.60
CA GLY A 44 -3.41 6.53 -1.51
C GLY A 44 -2.68 7.29 -0.38
N LEU A 45 -3.40 7.86 0.58
CA LEU A 45 -2.78 8.54 1.72
C LEU A 45 -2.17 7.54 2.70
N THR A 46 -1.00 7.88 3.25
CA THR A 46 -0.35 7.02 4.25
C THR A 46 -1.06 7.12 5.60
N PRO A 47 -1.03 6.08 6.45
CA PRO A 47 -1.74 6.10 7.74
C PRO A 47 -1.30 7.25 8.66
N SER A 48 -0.04 7.69 8.56
CA SER A 48 0.43 8.89 9.27
C SER A 48 -0.24 10.17 8.76
N GLN A 49 -0.40 10.33 7.44
CA GLN A 49 -1.11 11.46 6.85
C GLN A 49 -2.61 11.42 7.15
N ILE A 50 -3.24 10.24 7.08
CA ILE A 50 -4.65 10.04 7.44
C ILE A 50 -4.92 10.55 8.87
N GLY A 51 -4.04 10.20 9.82
CA GLY A 51 -4.16 10.67 11.19
C GLY A 51 -4.06 12.19 11.35
N VAL A 52 -3.27 12.87 10.51
CA VAL A 52 -3.15 14.33 10.48
C VAL A 52 -4.42 14.96 9.89
N THR A 53 -4.90 14.46 8.74
CA THR A 53 -6.13 14.95 8.13
C THR A 53 -7.35 14.77 9.03
N LEU A 54 -7.46 13.64 9.73
CA LEU A 54 -8.53 13.41 10.72
C LEU A 54 -8.48 14.41 11.88
N ARG A 55 -7.28 14.83 12.28
CA ARG A 55 -7.11 15.83 13.34
C ARG A 55 -7.47 17.23 12.86
N ASP A 56 -6.94 17.62 11.70
CA ASP A 56 -6.98 19.02 11.25
C ASP A 56 -8.31 19.37 10.57
N SER A 57 -8.90 18.45 9.80
CA SER A 57 -10.13 18.71 9.05
C SER A 57 -11.40 18.23 9.77
N PHE A 58 -11.34 17.07 10.41
CA PHE A 58 -12.52 16.44 11.05
C PHE A 58 -12.58 16.67 12.56
N GLY A 59 -11.54 17.26 13.16
CA GLY A 59 -11.48 17.52 14.60
C GLY A 59 -11.35 16.26 15.46
N VAL A 60 -10.93 15.12 14.90
CA VAL A 60 -10.73 13.87 15.66
C VAL A 60 -9.33 13.88 16.30
N PRO A 61 -9.20 14.08 17.63
CA PRO A 61 -7.87 14.24 18.24
C PRO A 61 -7.05 12.95 18.20
N GLN A 62 -7.69 11.81 18.50
CA GLN A 62 -7.08 10.49 18.56
C GLN A 62 -8.08 9.42 18.09
N VAL A 63 -7.75 8.74 16.99
CA VAL A 63 -8.59 7.64 16.45
C VAL A 63 -8.75 6.50 17.45
N LYS A 64 -7.70 6.18 18.21
CA LYS A 64 -7.75 5.12 19.23
C LYS A 64 -8.82 5.38 20.30
N ASN A 65 -9.02 6.63 20.69
CA ASN A 65 -9.97 6.97 21.77
C ASN A 65 -11.43 6.88 21.30
N VAL A 66 -11.68 7.02 19.99
CA VAL A 66 -13.02 6.97 19.41
C VAL A 66 -13.38 5.55 19.00
N THR A 67 -12.51 4.90 18.22
CA THR A 67 -12.77 3.58 17.61
C THR A 67 -12.22 2.42 18.44
N GLY A 68 -11.39 2.67 19.45
CA GLY A 68 -10.71 1.64 20.25
C GLY A 68 -9.49 0.98 19.57
N ASN A 69 -9.38 1.10 18.25
CA ASN A 69 -8.31 0.50 17.43
C ASN A 69 -7.40 1.55 16.78
N HIS A 70 -6.18 1.14 16.44
CA HIS A 70 -5.24 1.96 15.68
C HIS A 70 -5.58 1.95 14.18
N ILE A 71 -5.23 3.03 13.46
CA ILE A 71 -5.48 3.19 12.01
C ILE A 71 -4.98 1.97 11.21
N LEU A 72 -3.75 1.51 11.47
CA LEU A 72 -3.18 0.34 10.79
C LEU A 72 -4.00 -0.95 11.01
N ARG A 73 -4.67 -1.11 12.15
CA ARG A 73 -5.51 -2.29 12.40
C ARG A 73 -6.80 -2.20 11.60
N ILE A 74 -7.41 -1.01 11.56
CA ILE A 74 -8.62 -0.75 10.76
C ILE A 74 -8.32 -1.02 9.27
N LEU A 75 -7.18 -0.57 8.76
CA LEU A 75 -6.78 -0.83 7.36
C LEU A 75 -6.54 -2.31 7.07
N LYS A 76 -5.97 -3.07 8.02
CA LYS A 76 -5.77 -4.52 7.88
C LYS A 76 -7.08 -5.29 7.84
N THR A 77 -8.03 -4.95 8.71
CA THR A 77 -9.36 -5.59 8.71
C THR A 77 -10.08 -5.36 7.38
N ASN A 78 -9.91 -4.20 6.77
CA ASN A 78 -10.51 -3.85 5.49
C ASN A 78 -9.69 -4.27 4.25
N GLY A 79 -8.54 -4.94 4.43
CA GLY A 79 -7.67 -5.36 3.32
C GLY A 79 -6.99 -4.22 2.55
N LEU A 80 -7.03 -2.98 3.05
CA LEU A 80 -6.40 -1.79 2.44
C LEU A 80 -5.03 -1.47 3.06
N ALA A 81 -4.42 -2.43 3.72
CA ALA A 81 -3.13 -2.23 4.38
C ALA A 81 -1.98 -2.22 3.36
N PRO A 82 -1.00 -1.33 3.52
CA PRO A 82 0.19 -1.35 2.68
C PRO A 82 0.99 -2.64 2.94
N THR A 83 1.49 -3.25 1.86
CA THR A 83 2.32 -4.46 1.92
C THR A 83 3.64 -4.20 2.65
N LEU A 84 4.20 -3.00 2.51
CA LEU A 84 5.41 -2.57 3.20
C LEU A 84 5.09 -1.59 4.33
N PRO A 85 5.72 -1.71 5.51
CA PRO A 85 5.60 -0.72 6.56
C PRO A 85 6.06 0.67 6.11
N GLU A 86 5.29 1.70 6.48
CA GLU A 86 5.50 3.09 6.09
C GLU A 86 6.92 3.61 6.41
N ASP A 87 7.44 3.30 7.60
CA ASP A 87 8.79 3.71 8.03
C ASP A 87 9.89 3.14 7.11
N LEU A 88 9.75 1.86 6.75
CA LEU A 88 10.70 1.19 5.87
C LEU A 88 10.65 1.82 4.46
N TYR A 89 9.43 2.04 3.94
CA TYR A 89 9.21 2.67 2.65
C TYR A 89 9.89 4.04 2.54
N TYR A 90 9.69 4.94 3.52
CA TYR A 90 10.27 6.28 3.47
C TYR A 90 11.79 6.28 3.64
N LEU A 91 12.37 5.33 4.36
CA LEU A 91 13.83 5.17 4.44
C LEU A 91 14.41 4.68 3.12
N ILE A 92 13.77 3.73 2.44
CA ILE A 92 14.16 3.29 1.10
C ILE A 92 14.07 4.46 0.11
N LYS A 93 12.94 5.18 0.08
CA LYS A 93 12.75 6.34 -0.79
C LYS A 93 13.84 7.39 -0.61
N LYS A 94 14.24 7.64 0.64
CA LYS A 94 15.36 8.55 0.98
C LYS A 94 16.70 8.01 0.49
N ALA A 95 16.98 6.71 0.68
CA ALA A 95 18.21 6.08 0.21
C ALA A 95 18.34 6.14 -1.32
N VAL A 96 17.24 5.90 -2.05
CA VAL A 96 17.19 6.00 -3.52
C VAL A 96 17.49 7.42 -3.98
N SER A 97 16.90 8.43 -3.33
CA SER A 97 17.18 9.84 -3.64
C SER A 97 18.66 10.20 -3.43
N ILE A 98 19.25 9.78 -2.30
CA ILE A 98 20.68 10.02 -2.02
C ILE A 98 21.58 9.30 -3.03
N ARG A 99 21.23 8.08 -3.47
CA ARG A 99 21.98 7.38 -4.53
C ARG A 99 21.94 8.15 -5.85
N LYS A 100 20.76 8.57 -6.30
CA LYS A 100 20.61 9.37 -7.53
C LYS A 100 21.43 10.66 -7.48
N HIS A 101 21.55 11.29 -6.30
CA HIS A 101 22.43 12.45 -6.10
C HIS A 101 23.91 12.07 -6.22
N LEU A 102 24.34 10.97 -5.59
CA LEU A 102 25.73 10.50 -5.61
C LEU A 102 26.21 10.01 -6.99
N ASP A 103 25.30 9.51 -7.83
CA ASP A 103 25.64 9.10 -9.20
C ASP A 103 26.18 10.26 -10.03
N LYS A 104 25.59 11.46 -9.83
CA LYS A 104 26.04 12.73 -10.42
C LYS A 104 27.22 13.32 -9.63
N ASN A 105 27.15 13.26 -8.30
CA ASN A 105 28.11 13.91 -7.39
C ASN A 105 29.01 12.91 -6.68
N ARG A 106 29.88 12.24 -7.42
CA ARG A 106 30.73 11.14 -6.89
C ARG A 106 31.72 11.56 -5.80
N LYS A 107 32.07 12.85 -5.73
CA LYS A 107 33.04 13.41 -4.76
C LYS A 107 32.41 13.81 -3.41
N ASP A 108 31.08 13.79 -3.29
CA ASP A 108 30.40 14.19 -2.06
C ASP A 108 30.56 13.12 -0.96
N LYS A 109 31.42 13.42 0.02
CA LYS A 109 31.71 12.52 1.15
C LYS A 109 30.63 12.57 2.24
N ASP A 110 29.93 13.70 2.43
CA ASP A 110 28.87 13.81 3.44
C ASP A 110 27.65 13.01 3.01
N ALA A 111 27.25 13.09 1.74
CA ALA A 111 26.15 12.28 1.21
C ALA A 111 26.45 10.77 1.31
N LYS A 112 27.69 10.33 1.05
CA LYS A 112 28.11 8.93 1.27
C LYS A 112 27.98 8.51 2.73
N PHE A 113 28.45 9.34 3.66
CA PHE A 113 28.30 9.06 5.08
C PHE A 113 26.81 8.98 5.49
N ARG A 114 25.98 9.90 5.00
CA ARG A 114 24.53 9.91 5.26
C ARG A 114 23.83 8.67 4.69
N LEU A 115 24.25 8.20 3.51
CA LEU A 115 23.72 6.96 2.91
C LEU A 115 23.98 5.76 3.82
N ILE A 116 25.21 5.60 4.33
CA ILE A 116 25.57 4.51 5.25
C ILE A 116 24.66 4.51 6.50
N LEU A 117 24.36 5.69 7.05
CA LEU A 117 23.45 5.82 8.21
C LEU A 117 21.98 5.48 7.87
N VAL A 118 21.52 5.79 6.66
CA VAL A 118 20.17 5.44 6.19
C VAL A 118 20.08 3.93 5.97
N GLU A 119 21.04 3.31 5.28
CA GLU A 119 21.06 1.87 5.01
C GLU A 119 21.18 1.07 6.31
N SER A 120 21.99 1.54 7.27
CA SER A 120 22.07 0.95 8.61
C SER A 120 20.72 0.95 9.35
N ARG A 121 19.89 2.00 9.18
CA ARG A 121 18.52 2.02 9.72
C ARG A 121 17.61 1.01 9.03
N ILE A 122 17.67 0.93 7.71
CA ILE A 122 16.88 -0.02 6.93
C ILE A 122 17.17 -1.45 7.40
N HIS A 123 18.44 -1.84 7.52
CA HIS A 123 18.81 -3.18 7.99
C HIS A 123 18.36 -3.46 9.43
N ARG A 124 18.37 -2.47 10.32
CA ARG A 124 17.84 -2.62 11.68
C ARG A 124 16.34 -2.83 11.71
N LEU A 125 15.58 -2.04 10.95
CA LEU A 125 14.12 -2.18 10.87
C LEU A 125 13.71 -3.46 10.16
N ALA A 126 14.41 -3.84 9.10
CA ALA A 126 14.19 -5.11 8.41
C ALA A 126 14.32 -6.29 9.38
N ARG A 127 15.37 -6.31 10.22
CA ARG A 127 15.52 -7.34 11.27
C ARG A 127 14.33 -7.35 12.24
N TYR A 128 13.89 -6.17 12.69
CA TYR A 128 12.73 -6.06 13.56
C TYR A 128 11.46 -6.64 12.91
N TYR A 129 11.14 -6.24 11.68
CA TYR A 129 9.93 -6.67 10.99
C TYR A 129 9.93 -8.14 10.58
N LYS A 130 11.11 -8.72 10.29
CA LYS A 130 11.27 -10.18 10.14
C LYS A 130 10.94 -10.92 11.43
N ARG A 131 11.45 -10.44 12.57
CA ARG A 131 11.16 -11.05 13.89
C ARG A 131 9.67 -10.96 14.24
N VAL A 132 9.01 -9.85 13.91
CA VAL A 132 7.57 -9.64 14.14
C VAL A 132 6.70 -10.34 13.08
N LYS A 133 7.30 -10.99 12.08
CA LYS A 133 6.62 -11.67 10.96
C LYS A 133 5.72 -10.76 10.11
N SER A 134 5.94 -9.44 10.17
CA SER A 134 5.26 -8.49 9.29
C SER A 134 5.86 -8.48 7.88
N LEU A 135 7.10 -8.95 7.72
CA LEU A 135 7.80 -9.12 6.45
C LEU A 135 8.16 -10.59 6.25
N PRO A 136 8.26 -11.07 4.99
CA PRO A 136 8.72 -12.42 4.72
C PRO A 136 10.19 -12.59 5.14
N ALA A 137 10.55 -13.79 5.63
CA ALA A 137 11.90 -14.07 6.14
C ALA A 137 12.99 -13.86 5.07
N THR A 138 12.65 -14.15 3.81
CA THR A 138 13.49 -13.99 2.62
C THR A 138 13.73 -12.54 2.22
N TRP A 139 12.97 -11.58 2.76
CA TRP A 139 13.05 -10.17 2.35
C TRP A 139 14.47 -9.61 2.55
N LYS A 140 15.04 -9.00 1.52
CA LYS A 140 16.38 -8.38 1.60
C LYS A 140 16.36 -7.02 0.94
N TYR A 141 17.00 -6.06 1.58
CA TYR A 141 17.26 -4.76 0.95
C TYR A 141 18.38 -4.92 -0.08
N VAL A 142 18.04 -4.71 -1.35
CA VAL A 142 18.98 -4.68 -2.46
C VAL A 142 18.91 -3.29 -3.10
N SER A 143 20.07 -2.67 -3.26
CA SER A 143 20.23 -1.32 -3.80
C SER A 143 19.63 -1.15 -5.20
N ALA A 144 19.83 -2.16 -6.06
CA ALA A 144 19.35 -2.16 -7.44
C ALA A 144 17.81 -2.25 -7.53
N THR A 145 17.19 -3.07 -6.69
CA THR A 145 15.72 -3.28 -6.67
C THR A 145 14.99 -2.20 -5.86
N ALA A 146 15.72 -1.40 -5.08
CA ALA A 146 15.14 -0.39 -4.19
C ALA A 146 14.33 0.69 -4.93
N SER A 147 14.65 0.97 -6.19
CA SER A 147 13.88 1.91 -7.02
C SER A 147 12.47 1.38 -7.34
N ALA A 148 12.35 0.11 -7.74
CA ALA A 148 11.07 -0.53 -8.03
C ALA A 148 10.18 -0.62 -6.77
N LEU A 149 10.76 -1.03 -5.64
CA LEU A 149 10.05 -1.11 -4.35
C LEU A 149 9.54 0.24 -3.84
N ALA A 150 10.17 1.34 -4.25
CA ALA A 150 9.74 2.69 -3.88
C ALA A 150 8.63 3.25 -4.79
N ILE A 151 8.42 2.64 -5.96
CA ILE A 151 7.41 3.06 -6.94
C ILE A 151 6.11 2.27 -6.70
N ASP A 152 6.23 0.97 -6.39
CA ASP A 152 5.11 0.01 -6.25
C ASP A 152 4.06 0.32 -5.16
N GLN A 153 4.27 1.34 -4.32
CA GLN A 153 3.35 1.72 -3.24
C GLN A 153 2.49 2.95 -3.58
N LEU A 154 2.82 3.73 -4.62
CA LEU A 154 1.99 4.88 -5.04
C LEU A 154 1.09 4.57 -6.24
N ASP A 155 1.31 3.45 -6.95
CA ASP A 155 0.61 3.14 -8.19
C ASP A 155 -0.48 2.05 -8.06
N ILE A 156 -0.76 1.53 -6.86
CA ILE A 156 -1.84 0.53 -6.66
C ILE A 156 -3.25 1.17 -6.84
N THR A 157 -3.37 2.50 -6.83
CA THR A 157 -4.65 3.20 -7.08
C THR A 157 -4.70 4.04 -8.35
N VAL A 158 -3.59 4.54 -8.89
CA VAL A 158 -3.60 5.35 -10.13
C VAL A 158 -3.70 4.48 -11.39
N ALA A 159 -3.07 3.30 -11.41
CA ALA A 159 -3.11 2.40 -12.56
C ALA A 159 -4.50 1.76 -12.80
N ARG A 160 -5.42 1.83 -11.83
CA ARG A 160 -6.80 1.31 -11.99
C ARG A 160 -7.81 2.40 -12.40
N SER A 161 -7.46 3.68 -12.30
CA SER A 161 -8.34 4.79 -12.73
C SER A 161 -7.96 5.41 -14.07
N GLU A 162 -6.69 5.35 -14.50
CA GLU A 162 -6.28 5.98 -15.77
C GLU A 162 -6.35 5.05 -17.00
N PHE A 163 -6.38 3.73 -16.81
CA PHE A 163 -6.44 2.78 -17.94
C PHE A 163 -7.86 2.44 -18.44
N LEU A 164 -8.93 2.90 -17.77
CA LEU A 164 -10.31 2.57 -18.16
C LEU A 164 -11.17 3.78 -18.58
N LEU A 165 -10.58 4.97 -18.65
CA LEU A 165 -11.28 6.21 -19.04
C LEU A 165 -10.94 6.78 -20.43
N PRO A 166 -10.07 6.18 -21.27
CA PRO A 166 -10.05 6.53 -22.70
C PRO A 166 -11.01 5.72 -23.58
N PHE A 167 -11.48 4.55 -23.14
CA PHE A 167 -12.26 3.65 -24.01
C PHE A 167 -13.79 3.87 -23.99
N LEU A 168 -14.32 4.59 -22.99
CA LEU A 168 -15.77 4.82 -22.89
C LEU A 168 -16.27 6.07 -23.62
N HIS A 169 -15.39 6.88 -24.22
CA HIS A 169 -15.78 8.15 -24.88
C HIS A 169 -15.53 8.16 -26.40
N ILE A 170 -15.51 6.99 -27.04
CA ILE A 170 -15.49 6.86 -28.51
C ILE A 170 -16.73 6.08 -29.03
N ALA A 171 -17.51 5.44 -28.15
CA ALA A 171 -18.62 4.56 -28.56
C ALA A 171 -20.00 5.24 -28.68
N GLU A 172 -20.08 6.57 -28.65
CA GLU A 172 -21.37 7.31 -28.73
C GLU A 172 -21.36 8.36 -29.84
N ARG A 173 -20.78 8.03 -30.99
CA ARG A 173 -20.82 8.89 -32.18
C ARG A 173 -20.64 8.13 -33.50
N ALA A 174 -21.46 7.11 -33.74
CA ALA A 174 -21.64 6.57 -35.09
C ALA A 174 -22.94 5.73 -35.16
N ASP A 175 -24.09 6.38 -35.13
CA ASP A 175 -25.28 5.83 -35.76
C ASP A 175 -25.18 6.07 -37.27
N GLY A 176 -25.38 4.99 -38.04
CA GLY A 176 -25.80 5.06 -39.43
C GLY A 176 -24.79 4.51 -40.44
N ALA A 177 -24.83 3.19 -40.69
CA ALA A 177 -24.93 2.65 -42.06
C ALA A 177 -24.94 1.10 -42.09
N THR A 178 -26.02 0.59 -42.68
CA THR A 178 -26.11 -0.59 -43.55
C THR A 178 -25.93 -2.01 -43.00
N LEU A 179 -27.07 -2.69 -42.93
CA LEU A 179 -27.29 -4.13 -43.12
C LEU A 179 -26.66 -4.63 -44.44
N ALA A 180 -25.85 -5.69 -44.39
CA ALA A 180 -25.77 -6.73 -45.43
C ALA A 180 -24.86 -7.91 -45.02
N ALA A 181 -25.51 -9.07 -44.89
CA ALA A 181 -25.05 -10.43 -45.27
C ALA A 181 -23.59 -10.87 -45.08
N TYR A 182 -23.38 -11.90 -44.22
CA TYR A 182 -22.72 -13.16 -44.62
C TYR A 182 -22.89 -14.24 -43.52
N GLN A 183 -23.56 -15.35 -43.85
CA GLN A 183 -23.43 -16.68 -43.19
C GLN A 183 -22.70 -17.57 -44.21
N PRO A 184 -21.71 -18.38 -43.79
CA PRO A 184 -21.94 -19.80 -43.46
C PRO A 184 -21.06 -20.25 -42.25
N GLY A 185 -21.30 -21.32 -41.50
CA GLY A 185 -21.85 -22.63 -41.86
C GLY A 185 -20.70 -23.66 -41.98
N VAL A 186 -20.74 -24.70 -41.13
CA VAL A 186 -19.97 -25.98 -41.19
C VAL A 186 -18.52 -25.87 -40.64
N SER A 187 -17.96 -26.71 -39.76
CA SER A 187 -18.17 -28.13 -39.42
C SER A 187 -17.57 -28.44 -38.03
N GLN A 188 -18.26 -29.33 -37.32
CA GLN A 188 -17.78 -30.12 -36.18
C GLN A 188 -16.47 -30.86 -36.48
N LEU A 189 -15.69 -31.16 -35.43
CA LEU A 189 -15.15 -32.48 -35.07
C LEU A 189 -14.00 -32.29 -34.06
N PHE A 190 -14.27 -32.45 -32.77
CA PHE A 190 -13.35 -33.14 -31.87
C PHE A 190 -14.16 -33.74 -30.72
N THR A 191 -14.24 -35.06 -30.76
CA THR A 191 -14.98 -35.99 -29.91
C THR A 191 -14.43 -36.07 -28.48
N PRO A 192 -15.28 -36.38 -27.49
CA PRO A 192 -14.86 -36.85 -26.18
C PRO A 192 -14.52 -38.35 -26.22
N CYS A 193 -13.40 -38.76 -25.62
CA CYS A 193 -13.04 -40.17 -25.50
C CYS A 193 -13.99 -40.89 -24.52
N PRO A 194 -14.50 -42.09 -24.88
CA PRO A 194 -15.40 -42.89 -24.05
C PRO A 194 -14.63 -43.77 -23.05
N GLY A 195 -15.37 -44.22 -22.04
CA GLY A 195 -14.85 -44.86 -20.84
C GLY A 195 -14.42 -46.32 -20.95
N THR A 196 -13.94 -46.82 -19.81
CA THR A 196 -13.95 -48.24 -19.45
C THR A 196 -14.43 -48.34 -18.01
N ASP A 197 -15.74 -48.51 -17.85
CA ASP A 197 -16.31 -49.22 -16.71
C ASP A 197 -16.25 -50.72 -17.03
N VAL A 198 -15.66 -51.50 -16.13
CA VAL A 198 -15.94 -52.94 -16.04
C VAL A 198 -16.49 -53.17 -14.63
N LEU A 199 -17.78 -53.50 -14.59
CA LEU A 199 -18.50 -54.02 -13.45
C LEU A 199 -17.91 -55.38 -13.00
N SER A 200 -17.95 -55.63 -11.69
CA SER A 200 -18.76 -56.67 -11.02
C SER A 200 -18.01 -57.47 -9.95
N ASP A 201 -18.64 -57.51 -8.77
CA ASP A 201 -18.71 -58.61 -7.79
C ASP A 201 -17.47 -58.95 -6.94
N PHE A 202 -17.56 -58.70 -5.62
CA PHE A 202 -17.95 -59.74 -4.65
C PHE A 202 -18.01 -59.18 -3.21
N THR A 203 -18.95 -59.75 -2.48
CA THR A 203 -19.39 -59.56 -1.09
C THR A 203 -18.36 -59.81 0.03
N ALA A 204 -18.78 -59.36 1.23
CA ALA A 204 -18.40 -59.73 2.60
C ALA A 204 -17.34 -58.88 3.31
#